data_AF-A0A4P5YQ13-F1
#
_entry.id   AF-A0A4P5YQ13-F1
#
_cell.length_a   1.000
_cell.length_b   1.000
_cell.length_c   1.000
_cell.angle_alpha   90.00
_cell.angle_beta   90.00
_cell.angle_gamma   90.00
#
_symmetry.space_group_name_H-M   'P 1'
#
loop_
_entity.id
_entity.type
_entity.pdbx_description
1 polymer ?
#
loop_
_entity_poly.entity_id
_entity_poly.type
_entity_poly.pdbx_seq_one_letter_code
_entity_poly.pdbx_strand_id
1 'polypeptide(L)'
;MSAKEAVSVENAWEKVVAKYREVCVLRRESKLAESERVLKDELPGVIAAWSAANPQPIAVKKTELEAMFAMERKRVDETRMLQRMLTAQMNEQMLPAMHARVAEEVRNHFAEQMRSFQLAATAEGKGAARTVASMTPDNFTAPLNAATLGAGALGLPLPAALPTRRKPNFNLARVS
;
A
#
# COMPACT_ATOMS: atom_id res chain seq x y z
N MET A 1 10.52 31.79 34.85
CA MET A 1 10.80 30.42 34.40
C MET A 1 12.29 30.20 34.37
N SER A 2 12.76 29.14 35.02
CA SER A 2 14.15 28.69 34.90
C SER A 2 14.35 27.92 33.59
N ALA A 3 15.56 27.90 33.02
CA ALA A 3 15.86 27.19 31.77
C ALA A 3 15.42 25.71 31.81
N LYS A 4 15.52 25.08 32.99
CA LYS A 4 15.08 23.69 33.22
C LYS A 4 13.57 23.49 33.06
N GLU A 5 12.77 24.47 33.44
CA GLU A 5 11.31 24.42 33.32
C GLU A 5 10.87 24.57 31.86
N ALA A 6 11.52 25.47 31.12
CA ALA A 6 11.27 25.64 29.69
C ALA A 6 11.56 24.36 28.88
N VAL A 7 12.70 23.70 29.15
CA VAL A 7 13.04 22.41 28.53
C VAL A 7 12.02 21.32 28.88
N SER A 8 11.49 21.32 30.11
CA SER A 8 10.45 20.35 30.50
C SER A 8 9.13 20.57 29.76
N VAL A 9 8.75 21.82 29.50
CA VAL A 9 7.53 22.16 28.75
C VAL A 9 7.67 21.74 27.30
N GLU A 10 8.82 22.03 26.67
CA GLU A 10 9.10 21.64 25.29
C GLU A 10 9.06 20.11 25.12
N ASN A 11 9.73 19.37 26.00
CA ASN A 11 9.71 17.90 25.96
C ASN A 11 8.29 17.33 26.13
N ALA A 12 7.44 17.97 26.92
CA ALA A 12 6.05 17.55 27.08
C ALA A 12 5.23 17.88 25.82
N TRP A 13 5.50 19.03 25.19
CA TRP A 13 4.87 19.46 23.95
C TRP A 13 5.18 18.51 22.79
N GLU A 14 6.45 18.14 22.60
CA GLU A 14 6.87 17.19 21.57
C GLU A 14 6.13 15.85 21.68
N LYS A 15 5.88 15.38 22.91
CA LYS A 15 5.10 14.16 23.15
C LYS A 15 3.64 14.31 22.75
N VAL A 16 3.02 15.46 23.00
CA VAL A 16 1.64 15.75 22.55
C VAL A 16 1.58 15.69 21.02
N VAL A 17 2.53 16.36 20.35
CA VAL A 17 2.63 16.39 18.89
C VAL A 17 2.83 14.97 18.33
N ALA A 18 3.76 14.20 18.90
CA ALA A 18 4.05 12.84 18.47
C ALA A 18 2.83 11.92 18.61
N LYS A 19 2.12 11.97 19.74
CA LYS A 19 0.92 11.16 19.98
C LYS A 19 -0.23 11.54 19.07
N TYR A 20 -0.43 12.84 18.83
CA TYR A 20 -1.48 13.27 17.90
C TYR A 20 -1.17 12.90 16.45
N ARG A 21 0.11 13.00 16.04
CA ARG A 21 0.57 12.53 14.73
C ARG A 21 0.32 11.03 14.55
N GLU A 22 0.61 10.22 15.57
CA GLU A 22 0.31 8.79 15.57
C GLU A 22 -1.19 8.54 15.30
N VAL A 23 -2.09 9.25 15.98
CA VAL A 23 -3.54 9.16 15.72
C VAL A 23 -3.88 9.48 14.25
N CYS A 24 -3.31 10.56 13.70
CA CYS A 24 -3.56 10.95 12.32
C CYS A 24 -3.12 9.86 11.32
N VAL A 25 -1.94 9.26 11.53
CA VAL A 25 -1.42 8.17 10.70
C VAL A 25 -2.29 6.93 10.82
N LEU A 26 -2.60 6.48 12.04
CA LEU A 26 -3.41 5.28 12.29
C LEU A 26 -4.81 5.38 11.65
N ARG A 27 -5.47 6.54 11.75
CA ARG A 27 -6.75 6.80 11.08
C ARG A 27 -6.64 6.68 9.57
N ARG A 28 -5.53 7.16 9.00
CA ARG A 28 -5.28 7.10 7.55
C ARG A 28 -4.98 5.67 7.09
N GLU A 29 -4.39 4.84 7.94
CA GLU A 29 -4.14 3.41 7.72
C GLU A 29 -5.38 2.52 8.01
N SER A 30 -6.53 3.11 8.32
CA SER A 30 -7.77 2.40 8.72
C SER A 30 -7.65 1.59 10.02
N LYS A 31 -6.62 1.85 10.84
CA LYS A 31 -6.43 1.26 12.16
C LYS A 31 -7.23 2.03 13.22
N LEU A 32 -8.55 2.04 13.05
CA LEU A 32 -9.45 2.90 13.84
C LEU A 32 -9.42 2.57 15.33
N ALA A 33 -9.41 1.28 15.70
CA ALA A 33 -9.36 0.86 17.10
C ALA A 33 -8.09 1.35 17.82
N GLU A 34 -6.93 1.19 17.20
CA GLU A 34 -5.66 1.70 17.74
C GLU A 34 -5.67 3.22 17.83
N SER A 35 -6.18 3.90 16.80
CA SER A 35 -6.28 5.36 16.81
C SER A 35 -7.21 5.88 17.90
N GLU A 36 -8.29 5.14 18.20
CA GLU A 36 -9.22 5.48 19.27
C GLU A 36 -8.60 5.26 20.65
N ARG A 37 -7.84 4.17 20.84
CA ARG A 37 -7.09 3.92 22.07
C ARG A 37 -6.13 5.07 22.35
N VAL A 38 -5.31 5.46 21.37
CA VAL A 38 -4.37 6.58 21.56
C VAL A 38 -5.12 7.88 21.85
N LEU A 39 -6.24 8.15 21.18
CA LEU A 39 -7.02 9.38 21.36
C LEU A 39 -7.73 9.45 22.72
N LYS A 40 -8.23 8.32 23.23
CA LYS A 40 -9.05 8.26 24.46
C LYS A 40 -8.22 7.99 25.72
N ASP A 41 -7.17 7.17 25.61
CA ASP A 41 -6.47 6.64 26.78
C ASP A 41 -5.09 7.28 26.96
N GLU A 42 -4.36 7.51 25.87
CA GLU A 42 -2.95 7.95 25.94
C GLU A 42 -2.81 9.48 25.83
N LEU A 43 -3.41 10.09 24.80
CA LEU A 43 -3.25 11.51 24.49
C LEU A 43 -3.75 12.44 25.61
N PRO A 44 -4.88 12.18 26.30
CA PRO A 44 -5.33 13.03 27.40
C PRO A 44 -4.30 13.13 28.54
N GLY A 45 -3.61 12.04 28.86
CA GLY A 45 -2.57 12.02 29.88
C GLY A 45 -1.37 12.90 29.52
N VAL A 46 -0.94 12.85 28.25
CA VAL A 46 0.19 13.68 27.77
C VAL A 46 -0.21 15.16 27.71
N ILE A 47 -1.43 15.48 27.28
CA ILE A 47 -1.94 16.86 27.29
C ILE A 47 -2.05 17.40 28.72
N ALA A 48 -2.52 16.59 29.67
CA ALA A 48 -2.59 16.98 31.07
C ALA A 48 -1.19 17.30 31.64
N ALA A 49 -0.19 16.47 31.35
CA ALA A 49 1.19 16.69 31.77
C ALA A 49 1.78 18.00 31.18
N TRP A 50 1.59 18.24 29.88
CA TRP A 50 2.01 19.49 29.24
C TRP A 50 1.26 20.70 29.81
N SER A 51 -0.05 20.60 29.97
CA SER A 51 -0.88 21.69 30.51
C SER A 51 -0.52 22.06 31.95
N ALA A 52 -0.12 21.09 32.78
CA ALA A 52 0.34 21.34 34.13
C ALA A 52 1.72 22.05 34.16
N ALA A 53 2.62 21.71 33.24
CA ALA A 53 3.95 22.31 33.15
C ALA A 53 3.94 23.70 32.51
N ASN A 54 3.01 23.96 31.58
CA ASN A 54 2.93 25.22 30.87
C ASN A 54 2.20 26.28 31.74
N PRO A 55 2.81 27.46 32.02
CA PRO A 55 2.20 28.47 32.89
C PRO A 55 1.10 29.32 32.21
N GLN A 56 0.87 29.14 30.91
CA GLN A 56 -0.09 29.95 30.15
C GLN A 56 -1.54 29.75 30.62
N PRO A 57 -2.44 30.74 30.39
CA PRO A 57 -3.86 30.58 30.61
C PRO A 57 -4.47 29.43 29.79
N ILE A 58 -5.53 28.81 30.30
CA ILE A 58 -6.23 27.69 29.64
C ILE A 58 -6.70 28.06 28.23
N ALA A 59 -7.19 29.29 28.04
CA ALA A 59 -7.63 29.78 26.72
C ALA A 59 -6.49 29.77 25.68
N VAL A 60 -5.29 30.18 26.08
CA VAL A 60 -4.10 30.19 25.21
C VAL A 60 -3.69 28.76 24.87
N LYS A 61 -3.60 27.89 25.88
CA LYS A 61 -3.25 26.48 25.69
C LYS A 61 -4.22 25.75 24.75
N LYS A 62 -5.52 26.05 24.88
CA LYS A 62 -6.54 25.47 24.01
C LYS A 62 -6.33 25.90 22.55
N THR A 63 -6.14 27.19 22.30
CA THR A 63 -5.86 27.70 20.95
C THR A 63 -4.58 27.08 20.36
N GLU A 64 -3.54 26.92 21.19
CA GLU A 64 -2.29 26.29 20.78
C GLU A 64 -2.48 24.82 20.38
N LEU A 65 -3.22 24.04 21.18
CA LEU A 65 -3.59 22.66 20.84
C LEU A 65 -4.42 22.59 19.56
N GLU A 66 -5.42 23.46 19.40
CA GLU A 66 -6.27 23.49 18.21
C GLU A 66 -5.47 23.78 16.94
N ALA A 67 -4.58 24.78 17.01
CA ALA A 67 -3.69 25.14 15.90
C ALA A 67 -2.75 23.97 15.56
N MET A 68 -2.13 23.34 16.56
CA MET A 68 -1.25 22.20 16.37
C MET A 68 -2.00 21.01 15.76
N PHE A 69 -3.20 20.69 16.26
CA PHE A 69 -4.02 19.60 15.71
C PHE A 69 -4.42 19.87 14.25
N ALA A 70 -4.82 21.09 13.91
CA ALA A 70 -5.15 21.45 12.54
C ALA A 70 -3.94 21.33 11.61
N MET A 71 -2.77 21.81 12.07
CA MET A 71 -1.52 21.74 11.33
C MET A 71 -1.09 20.28 11.08
N GLU A 72 -1.10 19.42 12.10
CA GLU A 72 -0.65 18.04 11.94
C GLU A 72 -1.62 17.22 11.06
N ARG A 73 -2.94 17.45 11.15
CA ARG A 73 -3.90 16.86 10.21
C ARG A 73 -3.58 17.25 8.77
N LYS A 74 -3.37 18.55 8.52
CA LYS A 74 -3.01 19.06 7.19
C LYS A 74 -1.72 18.44 6.67
N ARG A 75 -0.67 18.37 7.50
CA ARG A 75 0.63 17.81 7.15
C ARG A 75 0.54 16.34 6.72
N VAL A 76 -0.22 15.54 7.47
CA VAL A 76 -0.46 14.13 7.15
C VAL A 76 -1.26 13.99 5.85
N ASP A 77 -2.24 14.86 5.62
CA ASP A 77 -3.06 14.85 4.41
C ASP A 77 -2.26 15.21 3.16
N GLU A 78 -1.39 16.21 3.25
CA GLU A 78 -0.46 16.60 2.18
C GLU A 78 0.52 15.46 1.86
N THR A 79 1.13 14.86 2.89
CA THR A 79 2.04 13.72 2.72
C THR A 79 1.34 12.55 2.02
N ARG A 80 0.10 12.26 2.40
CA ARG A 80 -0.70 11.20 1.76
C ARG A 80 -1.07 11.54 0.33
N MET A 81 -1.35 12.80 0.02
CA MET A 81 -1.60 13.24 -1.34
C MET A 81 -0.38 12.98 -2.23
N LEU A 82 0.81 13.39 -1.77
CA LEU A 82 2.07 13.13 -2.47
C LEU A 82 2.33 11.63 -2.67
N GLN A 83 2.11 10.82 -1.64
CA GLN A 83 2.26 9.37 -1.76
C GLN A 83 1.31 8.79 -2.82
N ARG A 84 0.06 9.25 -2.89
CA ARG A 84 -0.90 8.80 -3.92
C ARG A 84 -0.47 9.21 -5.32
N MET A 85 0.00 10.44 -5.50
CA MET A 85 0.50 10.92 -6.80
C MET A 85 1.72 10.12 -7.24
N LEU A 86 2.69 9.90 -6.35
CA LEU A 86 3.86 9.08 -6.63
C LEU A 86 3.47 7.65 -6.99
N THR A 87 2.57 7.03 -6.23
CA THR A 87 2.07 5.68 -6.50
C THR A 87 1.40 5.59 -7.87
N ALA A 88 0.57 6.58 -8.22
CA ALA A 88 -0.06 6.63 -9.54
C ALA A 88 0.98 6.76 -10.66
N GLN A 89 1.95 7.67 -10.52
CA GLN A 89 3.02 7.85 -11.50
C GLN A 89 3.86 6.57 -11.69
N MET A 90 4.18 5.87 -10.59
CA MET A 90 4.90 4.61 -10.66
C MET A 90 4.10 3.55 -11.41
N ASN A 91 2.80 3.43 -11.12
CA ASN A 91 1.93 2.41 -11.72
C ASN A 91 1.58 2.68 -13.19
N GLU A 92 1.37 3.94 -13.56
CA GLU A 92 0.88 4.31 -14.89
C GLU A 92 2.00 4.51 -15.90
N GLN A 93 3.20 4.90 -15.46
CA GLN A 93 4.29 5.29 -16.36
C GLN A 93 5.54 4.44 -16.15
N MET A 94 6.05 4.39 -14.91
CA MET A 94 7.36 3.79 -14.66
C MET A 94 7.35 2.27 -14.80
N LEU A 95 6.38 1.59 -14.16
CA LEU A 95 6.27 0.13 -14.21
C LEU A 95 6.05 -0.38 -15.65
N PRO A 96 5.10 0.19 -16.44
CA PRO A 96 4.95 -0.21 -17.84
C PRO A 96 6.21 0.02 -18.67
N ALA A 97 6.88 1.16 -18.51
CA ALA A 97 8.12 1.45 -19.23
C ALA A 97 9.25 0.47 -18.86
N MET A 98 9.38 0.12 -17.57
CA MET A 98 10.32 -0.91 -17.12
C MET A 98 9.99 -2.28 -17.70
N HIS A 99 8.72 -2.70 -17.68
CA HIS A 99 8.29 -3.97 -18.28
C HIS A 99 8.60 -4.02 -19.78
N ALA A 100 8.34 -2.94 -20.51
CA ALA A 100 8.63 -2.85 -21.94
C ALA A 100 10.14 -3.00 -22.23
N ARG A 101 10.99 -2.31 -21.46
CA ARG A 101 12.46 -2.41 -21.57
C ARG A 101 12.97 -3.81 -21.27
N VAL A 102 12.53 -4.41 -20.15
CA VAL A 102 12.92 -5.78 -19.79
C VAL A 102 12.49 -6.76 -20.89
N ALA A 103 11.28 -6.61 -21.44
CA ALA A 103 10.81 -7.48 -22.51
C ALA A 103 11.63 -7.32 -23.80
N GLU A 104 12.07 -6.11 -24.13
CA GLU A 104 12.95 -5.84 -25.26
C GLU A 104 14.33 -6.45 -25.07
N GLU A 105 14.91 -6.29 -23.89
CA GLU A 105 16.25 -6.78 -23.56
C GLU A 105 16.29 -8.32 -23.57
N VAL A 106 15.24 -8.97 -23.05
CA VAL A 106 15.06 -10.42 -23.14
C VAL A 106 14.98 -10.87 -24.60
N ARG A 107 14.17 -10.20 -25.44
CA ARG A 107 14.07 -10.54 -26.88
C ARG A 107 15.42 -10.39 -27.59
N ASN A 108 16.16 -9.32 -27.31
CA ASN A 108 17.47 -9.07 -27.92
C ASN A 108 18.48 -10.14 -27.52
N HIS A 109 18.51 -10.51 -26.24
CA HIS A 109 19.40 -11.57 -25.75
C HIS A 109 19.13 -12.92 -26.42
N PHE A 110 17.85 -13.31 -26.54
CA PHE A 110 17.49 -14.55 -27.25
C PHE A 110 17.85 -14.50 -28.74
N ALA A 111 17.63 -13.36 -29.41
CA ALA A 111 17.98 -13.20 -30.82
C ALA A 111 19.50 -13.28 -31.06
N GLU A 112 20.30 -12.77 -30.13
CA GLU A 112 21.76 -12.87 -30.17
C GLU A 112 22.24 -14.31 -29.93
N GLN A 113 21.68 -15.01 -28.94
CA GLN A 113 21.98 -16.42 -28.71
C GLN A 113 21.61 -17.28 -29.93
N MET A 114 20.43 -17.07 -30.52
CA MET A 114 20.03 -17.81 -31.72
C MET A 114 20.96 -17.55 -32.90
N ARG A 115 21.43 -16.30 -33.08
CA ARG A 115 22.44 -15.97 -34.11
C ARG A 115 23.78 -16.65 -33.84
N SER A 116 24.25 -16.67 -32.59
CA SER A 116 25.52 -17.33 -32.26
C SER A 116 25.43 -18.85 -32.47
N PHE A 117 24.30 -19.48 -32.13
CA PHE A 117 24.04 -20.89 -32.43
C PHE A 117 24.00 -21.18 -33.94
N GLN A 118 23.34 -20.35 -34.75
CA GLN A 118 23.31 -20.52 -36.20
C GLN A 118 24.70 -20.35 -36.84
N LEU A 119 25.50 -19.40 -36.36
CA LEU A 119 26.88 -19.21 -36.82
C LEU A 119 27.78 -20.39 -36.44
N ALA A 120 27.63 -20.96 -35.24
CA ALA A 120 28.34 -22.18 -34.84
C ALA A 120 27.93 -23.40 -35.68
N ALA A 121 26.63 -23.59 -35.92
CA ALA A 121 26.11 -24.69 -36.75
C ALA A 121 26.55 -24.58 -38.22
N THR A 122 26.68 -23.35 -38.76
CA THR A 122 27.18 -23.13 -40.12
C THR A 122 28.70 -23.23 -40.24
N ALA A 123 29.45 -22.96 -39.16
CA ALA A 123 30.89 -23.18 -39.10
C ALA A 123 31.24 -24.68 -39.04
N GLU A 124 30.48 -25.48 -38.30
CA GLU A 124 30.62 -26.95 -38.29
C GLU A 124 30.04 -27.61 -39.57
N GLY A 125 29.10 -26.94 -40.25
CA GLY A 125 28.45 -27.41 -41.49
C GLY A 125 29.30 -27.33 -42.76
N LYS A 126 30.50 -26.72 -42.76
CA LYS A 126 31.42 -26.75 -43.91
C LYS A 126 32.07 -28.13 -44.18
N GLY A 127 31.71 -29.15 -43.41
CA GLY A 127 32.06 -30.55 -43.65
C GLY A 127 30.91 -31.44 -44.17
N ALA A 128 29.66 -30.96 -44.26
CA ALA A 128 28.56 -31.84 -44.65
C ALA A 128 27.46 -31.09 -45.42
N ALA A 129 27.72 -30.83 -46.68
CA ALA A 129 26.65 -30.64 -47.66
C ALA A 129 25.92 -31.98 -47.88
N ARG A 130 25.00 -32.37 -46.98
CA ARG A 130 23.85 -33.20 -47.37
C ARG A 130 22.78 -33.25 -46.28
N THR A 131 21.54 -33.05 -46.72
CA THR A 131 20.28 -33.52 -46.12
C THR A 131 19.83 -32.81 -44.84
N VAL A 132 18.97 -31.80 -44.99
CA VAL A 132 17.52 -31.99 -44.75
C VAL A 132 16.75 -30.86 -45.43
N ALA A 133 16.14 -31.19 -46.57
CA ALA A 133 14.95 -30.53 -47.06
C ALA A 133 13.76 -31.21 -46.35
N SER A 134 13.18 -30.55 -45.35
CA SER A 134 11.72 -30.52 -45.10
C SER A 134 11.46 -29.89 -43.74
N MET A 135 10.91 -28.68 -43.71
CA MET A 135 9.84 -28.30 -42.79
C MET A 135 9.25 -26.99 -43.30
N THR A 136 8.05 -27.11 -43.85
CA THR A 136 7.22 -26.05 -44.40
C THR A 136 6.88 -25.00 -43.34
N PRO A 137 6.87 -23.70 -43.66
CA PRO A 137 6.41 -22.65 -42.75
C PRO A 137 4.91 -22.46 -42.96
N ASP A 138 4.11 -23.38 -42.44
CA ASP A 138 2.68 -23.12 -42.25
C ASP A 138 2.38 -23.14 -40.76
N ASN A 139 1.71 -22.07 -40.32
CA ASN A 139 0.94 -21.95 -39.09
C ASN A 139 1.64 -21.37 -37.86
N PHE A 140 1.79 -20.04 -37.82
CA PHE A 140 1.61 -19.27 -36.59
C PHE A 140 0.86 -17.96 -36.89
N THR A 141 -0.37 -18.12 -37.34
CA THR A 141 -1.41 -17.10 -37.20
C THR A 141 -2.50 -17.69 -36.33
N ALA A 142 -2.50 -17.36 -35.04
CA ALA A 142 -3.71 -17.43 -34.24
C ALA A 142 -3.73 -16.24 -33.26
N PRO A 143 -4.83 -15.47 -33.24
CA PRO A 143 -5.03 -14.38 -32.28
C PRO A 143 -5.27 -14.96 -30.89
N LEU A 144 -4.76 -14.27 -29.86
CA LEU A 144 -5.13 -14.49 -28.47
C LEU A 144 -6.61 -14.12 -28.29
N ASN A 145 -7.51 -15.07 -28.54
CA ASN A 145 -8.89 -14.97 -28.13
C ASN A 145 -9.01 -15.24 -26.63
N ALA A 146 -9.39 -14.19 -25.92
CA ALA A 146 -9.98 -14.28 -24.60
C ALA A 146 -11.36 -14.96 -24.71
N ALA A 147 -11.45 -16.24 -24.34
CA ALA A 147 -12.64 -16.88 -23.76
C ALA A 147 -12.39 -18.38 -23.57
N THR A 148 -12.91 -18.92 -22.46
CA THR A 148 -13.22 -20.34 -22.24
C THR A 148 -12.12 -21.21 -21.63
N LEU A 149 -11.92 -21.07 -20.32
CA LEU A 149 -11.61 -22.21 -19.45
C LEU A 149 -12.70 -22.30 -18.37
N GLY A 150 -13.73 -23.06 -18.70
CA GLY A 150 -14.70 -23.59 -17.75
C GLY A 150 -14.63 -25.11 -17.78
N ALA A 151 -14.45 -25.69 -16.59
CA ALA A 151 -14.78 -27.05 -16.15
C ALA A 151 -14.11 -28.24 -16.89
N GLY A 152 -13.48 -29.21 -16.23
CA GLY A 152 -13.32 -29.51 -14.81
C GLY A 152 -12.84 -30.97 -14.67
N ALA A 153 -12.19 -31.31 -13.56
CA ALA A 153 -12.17 -32.65 -12.96
C ALA A 153 -11.12 -32.70 -11.83
N LEU A 154 -11.55 -32.42 -10.60
CA LEU A 154 -11.05 -32.87 -9.29
C LEU A 154 -11.95 -32.10 -8.30
N GLY A 155 -13.13 -32.56 -7.90
CA GLY A 155 -13.36 -33.83 -7.23
C GLY A 155 -13.10 -33.67 -5.73
N LEU A 156 -13.99 -32.96 -5.00
CA LEU A 156 -14.41 -33.19 -3.60
C LEU A 156 -15.48 -32.13 -3.19
N PRO A 157 -16.44 -32.47 -2.30
CA PRO A 157 -17.78 -31.86 -2.30
C PRO A 157 -17.96 -30.67 -1.34
N LEU A 158 -18.79 -29.72 -1.77
CA LEU A 158 -19.37 -28.64 -0.97
C LEU A 158 -20.72 -29.11 -0.40
N PRO A 159 -21.10 -28.82 0.85
CA PRO A 159 -22.50 -28.84 1.25
C PRO A 159 -23.13 -27.44 1.18
N ALA A 160 -24.40 -27.48 0.81
CA ALA A 160 -25.30 -26.40 0.43
C ALA A 160 -25.65 -25.37 1.52
N ALA A 161 -25.87 -24.14 1.03
CA ALA A 161 -26.98 -23.20 1.32
C ALA A 161 -27.55 -23.02 2.76
N LEU A 162 -27.38 -21.79 3.26
CA LEU A 162 -28.31 -20.85 3.96
C LEU A 162 -29.69 -21.38 4.43
N PRO A 163 -30.20 -20.92 5.60
CA PRO A 163 -31.00 -19.67 5.62
C PRO A 163 -30.97 -18.81 6.91
N THR A 164 -31.03 -17.49 6.69
CA THR A 164 -31.81 -16.44 7.39
C THR A 164 -31.92 -16.33 8.93
N ARG A 165 -31.72 -15.07 9.39
CA ARG A 165 -32.50 -14.32 10.40
C ARG A 165 -32.25 -14.63 11.88
N ARG A 166 -31.74 -13.63 12.62
CA ARG A 166 -32.49 -12.93 13.69
C ARG A 166 -31.71 -11.73 14.26
N LYS A 167 -32.38 -10.57 14.24
CA LYS A 167 -32.07 -9.42 15.10
C LYS A 167 -32.38 -9.79 16.56
N PRO A 168 -31.73 -9.14 17.54
CA PRO A 168 -32.39 -8.83 18.79
C PRO A 168 -32.55 -7.30 18.90
N ASN A 169 -33.80 -6.85 18.79
CA ASN A 169 -34.30 -5.70 19.53
C ASN A 169 -34.51 -6.18 20.98
N PHE A 170 -33.97 -5.47 21.96
CA PHE A 170 -34.62 -5.36 23.26
C PHE A 170 -34.60 -3.90 23.69
N ASN A 171 -35.80 -3.32 23.64
CA ASN A 171 -36.15 -2.05 24.21
C ASN A 171 -36.72 -2.32 25.61
N LEU A 172 -36.33 -1.48 26.57
CA LEU A 172 -37.06 -1.06 27.77
C LEU A 172 -37.69 -2.12 28.69
N ALA A 173 -37.19 -2.15 29.92
CA ALA A 173 -38.03 -2.33 31.10
C ALA A 173 -37.75 -1.18 32.09
N ARG A 174 -38.78 -0.36 32.31
CA ARG A 174 -38.93 0.60 33.40
C ARG A 174 -40.15 0.11 34.19
N VAL A 175 -39.97 -0.22 35.47
CA VAL A 175 -41.01 -0.34 36.51
C VAL A 175 -40.27 0.02 37.81
N SER A 176 -40.48 1.25 38.29
CA SER A 176 -41.20 1.61 39.53
C SER A 176 -40.45 1.21 40.80
#